data_AF-A0A0T6BQM4-F1
#
_entry.id   AF-A0A0T6BQM4-F1
#
_cell.length_a   1.000
_cell.length_b   1.000
_cell.length_c   1.000
_cell.angle_alpha   90.00
_cell.angle_beta   90.00
_cell.angle_gamma   90.00
#
_symmetry.space_group_name_H-M   'P 1'
#
loop_
_entity.id
_entity.type
_entity.pdbx_description
1 polymer ?
#
loop_
_entity_poly.entity_id
_entity_poly.type
_entity_poly.pdbx_seq_one_letter_code
_entity_poly.pdbx_strand_id
1 'polypeptide(L)'
;MDNLSRAQNKENEIKIENLKGTFSGFEKHSLDVEKELKSTIDQLTDLMNYHINNKSNPHNVTSEQVTIISDPSPFQDASYSGDNYPMGISTFHLSSGSVGYPSSYGECLNIKTTKYRFAQFFFHAGNRDDPRIYLRHWYPSSGWTEFITVPSSSDLDSALAAAKAYTDDHANNKENPHSVTKAQVGLGNVDNIQQAAKSDFDKHDSDNTRHITSDERKKWNAAQLFKITADSGTQKINLTSGTFYDALKDVGTVSFFGTNAVTDSPSKSSLRGMQLVGQAGIGMGYAADASGNAWWFYYNGNQTAINWIPIESTTGAQAKVDAHANNTTVHITSAEREKWNNSQLYKITGDNGTRTKLADGTDLITLPTGFYYASGTQVKNNPAPNDASWFNYDVVETGMGRRTIFAWRSYDNTLWHATTHTDGVFKGWKRVLTDVDISATWNMVTLINGAQQDSTYPFKFSVVNNVIWLRGSFGSLPAIGTNIAKFANAPTQLVDLVVPTVGSYGTARFAFTTEGYLRYDGVNANDPASVTRVSFNLGIPLW
;
A
#
# COMPACT_ATOMS: atom_id res chain seq x y z
N MET A 1 23.43 194.95 52.41
CA MET A 1 21.98 195.26 52.28
C MET A 1 21.20 194.15 51.56
N ASP A 2 21.79 193.11 50.98
CA ASP A 2 22.00 191.75 51.53
C ASP A 2 20.82 191.01 52.25
N ASN A 3 19.78 191.68 52.77
CA ASN A 3 18.71 191.01 53.54
C ASN A 3 17.33 190.97 52.87
N LEU A 4 16.98 191.90 51.95
CA LEU A 4 15.66 191.84 51.29
C LEU A 4 15.50 190.66 50.31
N SER A 5 16.58 190.27 49.65
CA SER A 5 16.53 189.20 48.63
C SER A 5 16.19 187.82 49.22
N ARG A 6 16.56 187.53 50.47
CA ARG A 6 16.30 186.21 51.07
C ARG A 6 14.87 186.02 51.56
N ALA A 7 14.21 187.07 52.05
CA ALA A 7 12.83 186.98 52.51
C ALA A 7 11.87 186.62 51.36
N GLN A 8 12.07 187.24 50.20
CA GLN A 8 11.21 187.03 49.03
C GLN A 8 11.27 185.58 48.50
N ASN A 9 12.44 184.96 48.47
CA ASN A 9 12.56 183.59 47.96
C ASN A 9 11.86 182.58 48.87
N LYS A 10 11.92 182.79 50.19
CA LYS A 10 11.32 181.86 51.14
C LYS A 10 9.79 181.93 51.14
N GLU A 11 9.22 183.10 50.88
CA GLU A 11 7.77 183.26 50.78
C GLU A 11 7.21 182.59 49.50
N ASN A 12 7.97 182.62 48.40
CA ASN A 12 7.56 182.02 47.14
C ASN A 12 7.51 180.48 47.20
N GLU A 13 8.46 179.83 47.88
CA GLU A 13 8.44 178.37 48.04
C GLU A 13 7.18 177.88 48.76
N ILE A 14 6.75 178.58 49.81
CA ILE A 14 5.56 178.20 50.59
C ILE A 14 4.29 178.26 49.72
N LYS A 15 4.16 179.25 48.84
CA LYS A 15 3.00 179.35 47.93
C LYS A 15 2.97 178.23 46.89
N ILE A 16 4.12 177.84 46.37
CA ILE A 16 4.20 176.79 45.35
C ILE A 16 3.78 175.45 45.94
N GLU A 17 4.15 175.17 47.19
CA GLU A 17 3.80 173.89 47.80
C GLU A 17 2.30 173.76 48.08
N ASN A 18 1.65 174.80 48.59
CA ASN A 18 0.20 174.79 48.84
C ASN A 18 -0.62 174.56 47.56
N LEU A 19 -0.17 175.11 46.42
CA LEU A 19 -0.84 174.94 45.14
C LEU A 19 -0.74 173.52 44.59
N LYS A 20 0.36 172.81 44.86
CA LYS A 20 0.49 171.40 44.46
C LYS A 20 -0.45 170.50 45.27
N GLY A 21 -0.61 170.80 46.56
CA GLY A 21 -1.52 170.05 47.44
C GLY A 21 -2.97 170.09 46.97
N THR A 22 -3.49 171.28 46.66
CA THR A 22 -4.89 171.43 46.24
C THR A 22 -5.18 170.83 44.87
N PHE A 23 -4.24 170.92 43.92
CA PHE A 23 -4.43 170.40 42.57
C PHE A 23 -4.56 168.87 42.54
N SER A 24 -3.77 168.17 43.36
CA SER A 24 -3.86 166.70 43.48
C SER A 24 -5.23 166.21 43.98
N GLY A 25 -5.88 166.98 44.87
CA GLY A 25 -7.21 166.61 45.38
C GLY A 25 -8.29 166.63 44.30
N PHE A 26 -8.18 167.52 43.32
CA PHE A 26 -9.19 167.70 42.28
C PHE A 26 -9.14 166.59 41.22
N GLU A 27 -7.94 166.15 40.82
CA GLU A 27 -7.79 165.09 39.82
C GLU A 27 -8.41 163.76 40.28
N LYS A 28 -8.31 163.42 41.57
CA LYS A 28 -8.81 162.14 42.06
C LYS A 28 -10.34 162.05 42.02
N HIS A 29 -11.05 163.09 42.46
CA HIS A 29 -12.51 163.06 42.53
C HIS A 29 -13.17 162.94 41.15
N SER A 30 -12.56 163.55 40.13
CA SER A 30 -13.07 163.50 38.76
C SER A 30 -13.01 162.10 38.15
N LEU A 31 -11.98 161.31 38.48
CA LEU A 31 -11.79 159.98 37.91
C LEU A 31 -12.78 158.94 38.46
N ASP A 32 -13.18 159.06 39.73
CA ASP A 32 -14.06 158.09 40.37
C ASP A 32 -15.50 158.14 39.81
N VAL A 33 -16.02 159.35 39.55
CA VAL A 33 -17.39 159.55 39.03
C VAL A 33 -17.54 159.06 37.59
N GLU A 34 -16.53 159.25 36.74
CA GLU A 34 -16.57 158.82 35.34
C GLU A 34 -16.68 157.29 35.20
N LYS A 35 -16.11 156.55 36.16
CA LYS A 35 -16.03 155.10 36.09
C LYS A 35 -17.37 154.41 36.36
N GLU A 36 -18.17 154.94 37.29
CA GLU A 36 -19.46 154.34 37.68
C GLU A 36 -20.52 154.46 36.58
N LEU A 37 -20.54 155.58 35.85
CA LEU A 37 -21.56 155.84 34.86
C LEU A 37 -21.42 154.96 33.60
N LYS A 38 -20.19 154.65 33.18
CA LYS A 38 -19.90 153.74 32.07
C LYS A 38 -20.50 152.35 32.28
N SER A 39 -20.46 151.84 33.52
CA SER A 39 -20.94 150.49 33.81
C SER A 39 -22.43 150.28 33.57
N THR A 40 -23.26 151.31 33.75
CA THR A 40 -24.73 151.20 33.63
C THR A 40 -25.20 151.24 32.18
N ILE A 41 -24.47 151.95 31.32
CA ILE A 41 -24.76 152.08 29.88
C ILE A 41 -24.55 150.75 29.14
N ASP A 42 -23.54 150.00 29.55
CA ASP A 42 -23.20 148.74 28.88
C ASP A 42 -24.28 147.67 29.09
N GLN A 43 -24.86 147.55 30.29
CA GLN A 43 -25.83 146.48 30.61
C GLN A 43 -27.16 146.57 29.86
N LEU A 44 -27.70 147.78 29.67
CA LEU A 44 -29.00 147.96 29.00
C LEU A 44 -28.89 147.72 27.48
N THR A 45 -27.74 148.06 26.91
CA THR A 45 -27.43 147.89 25.48
C THR A 45 -27.45 146.40 25.09
N ASP A 46 -27.02 145.51 25.97
CA ASP A 46 -26.95 144.08 25.66
C ASP A 46 -28.33 143.39 25.58
N LEU A 47 -29.27 143.71 26.47
CA LEU A 47 -30.54 142.97 26.57
C LEU A 47 -31.49 143.23 25.37
N MET A 48 -31.50 144.45 24.86
CA MET A 48 -32.41 144.84 23.78
C MET A 48 -31.93 144.30 22.43
N ASN A 49 -30.60 144.26 22.25
CA ASN A 49 -29.96 143.59 21.11
C ASN A 49 -30.23 142.09 21.10
N TYR A 50 -30.49 141.45 22.24
CA TYR A 50 -30.88 140.04 22.29
C TYR A 50 -32.27 139.79 21.69
N HIS A 51 -33.29 140.59 22.05
CA HIS A 51 -34.67 140.36 21.60
C HIS A 51 -34.86 140.64 20.10
N ILE A 52 -34.31 141.74 19.56
CA ILE A 52 -34.49 142.13 18.14
C ILE A 52 -33.85 141.11 17.18
N ASN A 53 -32.81 140.41 17.64
CA ASN A 53 -32.06 139.49 16.81
C ASN A 53 -32.53 138.03 16.91
N ASN A 54 -33.58 137.73 17.69
CA ASN A 54 -34.08 136.36 17.80
C ASN A 54 -34.95 135.95 16.59
N LYS A 55 -34.32 135.26 15.63
CA LYS A 55 -34.95 134.80 14.38
C LYS A 55 -35.55 133.38 14.47
N SER A 56 -35.65 132.80 15.66
CA SER A 56 -35.96 131.37 15.83
C SER A 56 -37.45 131.01 16.01
N ASN A 57 -38.40 131.95 15.82
CA ASN A 57 -39.82 131.59 15.99
C ASN A 57 -40.85 132.46 15.20
N PRO A 58 -41.16 132.13 13.93
CA PRO A 58 -42.37 132.61 13.25
C PRO A 58 -43.40 131.49 12.99
N HIS A 59 -44.66 131.69 13.42
CA HIS A 59 -45.80 130.78 13.17
C HIS A 59 -46.61 131.18 11.91
N ASN A 60 -47.23 130.21 11.22
CA ASN A 60 -48.09 130.32 10.02
C ASN A 60 -47.42 130.66 8.65
N VAL A 61 -46.62 129.75 8.09
CA VAL A 61 -46.13 129.85 6.68
C VAL A 61 -46.78 128.83 5.74
N THR A 62 -47.08 129.23 4.49
CA THR A 62 -47.59 128.35 3.41
C THR A 62 -46.47 127.86 2.49
N SER A 63 -46.70 126.80 1.70
CA SER A 63 -45.68 126.16 0.83
C SER A 63 -45.01 127.09 -0.19
N GLU A 64 -45.66 128.19 -0.60
CA GLU A 64 -45.08 129.21 -1.50
C GLU A 64 -44.06 130.13 -0.79
N GLN A 65 -44.11 130.23 0.55
CA GLN A 65 -43.21 131.09 1.32
C GLN A 65 -41.93 130.36 1.77
N VAL A 66 -41.87 129.03 1.60
CA VAL A 66 -40.79 128.19 2.14
C VAL A 66 -39.62 127.99 1.16
N THR A 67 -39.74 128.48 -0.09
CA THR A 67 -38.78 128.16 -1.16
C THR A 67 -38.46 129.32 -2.10
N ILE A 68 -38.36 130.54 -1.57
CA ILE A 68 -37.81 131.67 -2.34
C ILE A 68 -36.28 131.51 -2.40
N ILE A 69 -35.74 131.19 -3.58
CA ILE A 69 -34.35 131.53 -3.89
C ILE A 69 -34.28 133.04 -3.75
N SER A 70 -33.45 133.54 -2.82
CA SER A 70 -33.42 134.95 -2.38
C SER A 70 -33.07 135.97 -3.46
N ASP A 71 -32.87 135.52 -4.70
CA ASP A 71 -32.61 136.32 -5.87
C ASP A 71 -33.92 136.48 -6.67
N PRO A 72 -34.43 137.72 -6.81
CA PRO A 72 -35.69 138.00 -7.50
C PRO A 72 -35.61 137.86 -9.03
N SER A 73 -34.44 137.46 -9.59
CA SER A 73 -34.32 137.16 -11.02
C SER A 73 -35.24 135.99 -11.41
N PRO A 74 -36.11 136.16 -12.43
CA PRO A 74 -37.11 135.15 -12.77
C PRO A 74 -36.53 133.82 -13.25
N PHE A 75 -35.26 133.75 -13.66
CA PHE A 75 -34.63 132.55 -14.22
C PHE A 75 -33.20 132.34 -13.69
N GLN A 76 -32.85 131.08 -13.39
CA GLN A 76 -31.52 130.67 -12.89
C GLN A 76 -30.85 129.70 -13.88
N ASP A 77 -29.75 130.13 -14.50
CA ASP A 77 -28.95 129.28 -15.37
C ASP A 77 -28.32 128.12 -14.61
N ALA A 78 -27.97 127.04 -15.32
CA ALA A 78 -27.39 125.85 -14.68
C ALA A 78 -26.04 126.15 -14.01
N SER A 79 -25.39 127.27 -14.32
CA SER A 79 -24.17 127.72 -13.67
C SER A 79 -24.43 128.50 -12.38
N TYR A 80 -25.69 128.84 -12.05
CA TYR A 80 -26.01 129.62 -10.86
C TYR A 80 -25.44 128.96 -9.61
N SER A 81 -24.70 129.76 -8.84
CA SER A 81 -23.87 129.24 -7.75
C SER A 81 -24.72 128.48 -6.76
N GLY A 82 -24.32 127.24 -6.47
CA GLY A 82 -25.02 126.42 -5.50
C GLY A 82 -25.01 127.03 -4.10
N ASP A 83 -24.08 127.94 -3.80
CA ASP A 83 -24.02 128.67 -2.52
C ASP A 83 -25.21 129.61 -2.33
N ASN A 84 -25.80 130.13 -3.41
CA ASN A 84 -26.93 131.05 -3.38
C ASN A 84 -28.28 130.35 -3.13
N TYR A 85 -28.33 129.02 -3.25
CA TYR A 85 -29.55 128.27 -2.95
C TYR A 85 -29.76 128.15 -1.44
N PRO A 86 -31.01 128.31 -0.98
CA PRO A 86 -31.34 128.19 0.43
C PRO A 86 -31.05 126.77 0.94
N MET A 87 -30.84 126.65 2.25
CA MET A 87 -30.81 125.34 2.88
C MET A 87 -32.22 124.75 2.87
N GLY A 88 -32.34 123.49 2.47
CA GLY A 88 -33.59 122.75 2.37
C GLY A 88 -33.83 122.25 0.94
N ILE A 89 -35.11 122.05 0.64
CA ILE A 89 -35.57 121.68 -0.69
C ILE A 89 -36.00 122.95 -1.41
N SER A 90 -35.63 123.11 -2.68
CA SER A 90 -36.20 124.17 -3.53
C SER A 90 -36.53 123.61 -4.90
N THR A 91 -37.60 124.09 -5.53
CA THR A 91 -37.96 123.72 -6.90
C THR A 91 -38.12 124.96 -7.75
N PHE A 92 -37.80 124.83 -9.04
CA PHE A 92 -38.13 125.84 -10.03
C PHE A 92 -38.27 125.18 -11.41
N HIS A 93 -39.18 125.72 -12.21
CA HIS A 93 -39.29 125.35 -13.62
C HIS A 93 -38.34 126.21 -14.45
N LEU A 94 -37.82 125.64 -15.53
CA LEU A 94 -37.10 126.38 -16.55
C LEU A 94 -38.10 127.02 -17.51
N SER A 95 -37.91 128.31 -17.78
CA SER A 95 -38.64 129.04 -18.82
C SER A 95 -37.65 129.48 -19.91
N SER A 96 -38.19 129.87 -21.08
CA SER A 96 -37.41 130.24 -22.26
C SER A 96 -36.35 131.30 -21.92
N GLY A 97 -35.07 130.88 -21.93
CA GLY A 97 -33.92 131.73 -21.60
C GLY A 97 -32.84 131.08 -20.74
N SER A 98 -33.14 129.99 -20.01
CA SER A 98 -32.14 129.31 -19.16
C SER A 98 -31.18 128.43 -19.97
N VAL A 99 -29.88 128.48 -19.66
CA VAL A 99 -28.83 127.71 -20.37
C VAL A 99 -28.03 126.77 -19.45
N GLY A 100 -27.45 125.71 -20.05
CA GLY A 100 -26.56 124.75 -19.39
C GLY A 100 -27.23 123.54 -18.73
N TYR A 101 -28.55 123.41 -18.84
CA TYR A 101 -29.29 122.22 -18.42
C TYR A 101 -29.33 121.16 -19.54
N PRO A 102 -29.64 119.87 -19.24
CA PRO A 102 -29.77 118.81 -20.25
C PRO A 102 -30.83 119.10 -21.33
N SER A 103 -31.74 120.03 -21.06
CA SER A 103 -32.70 120.57 -22.03
C SER A 103 -33.01 122.04 -21.74
N SER A 104 -33.46 122.77 -22.76
CA SER A 104 -33.92 124.16 -22.63
C SER A 104 -35.23 124.29 -21.86
N TYR A 105 -36.00 123.21 -21.72
CA TYR A 105 -37.27 123.19 -20.98
C TYR A 105 -37.27 122.00 -20.00
N GLY A 106 -37.71 122.24 -18.77
CA GLY A 106 -37.78 121.21 -17.75
C GLY A 106 -37.97 121.79 -16.36
N GLU A 107 -37.79 120.94 -15.36
CA GLU A 107 -37.91 121.31 -13.95
C GLU A 107 -36.67 120.87 -13.17
N CYS A 108 -36.25 121.72 -12.23
CA CYS A 108 -35.17 121.43 -11.32
C CYS A 108 -35.69 121.23 -9.90
N LEU A 109 -35.28 120.12 -9.29
CA LEU A 109 -35.45 119.86 -7.86
C LEU A 109 -34.08 119.90 -7.20
N ASN A 110 -33.96 120.78 -6.21
CA ASN A 110 -32.75 120.99 -5.46
C ASN A 110 -32.93 120.49 -4.03
N ILE A 111 -31.93 119.80 -3.53
CA ILE A 111 -31.90 119.30 -2.16
C ILE A 111 -30.55 119.68 -1.55
N LYS A 112 -30.54 120.70 -0.70
CA LYS A 112 -29.36 121.23 -0.04
C LYS A 112 -29.50 121.08 1.47
N THR A 113 -28.77 120.16 2.08
CA THR A 113 -28.86 119.91 3.54
C THR A 113 -27.78 120.59 4.34
N THR A 114 -26.63 120.85 3.72
CA THR A 114 -25.55 121.66 4.28
C THR A 114 -24.89 122.45 3.15
N LYS A 115 -23.96 123.37 3.49
CA LYS A 115 -23.14 124.07 2.49
C LYS A 115 -22.37 123.11 1.57
N TYR A 116 -22.05 121.89 2.04
CA TYR A 116 -21.24 120.90 1.32
C TYR A 116 -22.05 119.73 0.74
N ARG A 117 -23.37 119.76 0.88
CA ARG A 117 -24.26 118.68 0.46
C ARG A 117 -25.41 119.30 -0.29
N PHE A 118 -25.24 119.38 -1.61
CA PHE A 118 -26.25 119.87 -2.51
C PHE A 118 -26.33 118.97 -3.75
N ALA A 119 -27.51 118.42 -4.00
CA ALA A 119 -27.87 117.70 -5.21
C ALA A 119 -28.95 118.45 -5.98
N GLN A 120 -28.86 118.42 -7.31
CA GLN A 120 -29.90 118.88 -8.21
C GLN A 120 -30.32 117.75 -9.14
N PHE A 121 -31.62 117.52 -9.20
CA PHE A 121 -32.26 116.68 -10.18
C PHE A 121 -32.86 117.55 -11.27
N PHE A 122 -32.69 117.12 -12.51
CA PHE A 122 -33.32 117.72 -13.68
C PHE A 122 -34.29 116.72 -14.31
N PHE A 123 -35.50 117.22 -14.55
CA PHE A 123 -36.57 116.52 -15.23
C PHE A 123 -36.87 117.23 -16.55
N HIS A 124 -37.02 116.45 -17.62
CA HIS A 124 -37.45 116.99 -18.90
C HIS A 124 -38.87 117.55 -18.84
N ALA A 125 -39.16 118.53 -19.70
CA ALA A 125 -40.53 118.97 -19.92
C ALA A 125 -41.39 117.78 -20.43
N GLY A 126 -42.61 117.67 -19.90
CA GLY A 126 -43.46 116.50 -20.14
C GLY A 126 -43.90 116.26 -21.60
N ASN A 127 -43.62 117.19 -22.50
CA ASN A 127 -43.85 117.04 -23.94
C ASN A 127 -42.65 116.43 -24.70
N ARG A 128 -41.55 116.15 -24.02
CA ARG A 128 -40.39 115.44 -24.58
C ARG A 128 -40.53 113.97 -24.21
N ASP A 129 -40.63 113.09 -25.21
CA ASP A 129 -40.67 111.63 -25.03
C ASP A 129 -39.30 111.05 -24.59
N ASP A 130 -38.68 111.66 -23.58
CA ASP A 130 -37.42 111.25 -22.98
C ASP A 130 -37.58 111.16 -21.46
N PRO A 131 -37.85 109.96 -20.92
CA PRO A 131 -38.16 109.77 -19.50
C PRO A 131 -36.90 109.82 -18.61
N ARG A 132 -35.73 110.10 -19.16
CA ARG A 132 -34.47 110.09 -18.41
C ARG A 132 -34.43 111.23 -17.39
N ILE A 133 -34.03 110.87 -16.18
CA ILE A 133 -33.79 111.80 -15.08
C ILE A 133 -32.28 112.02 -14.97
N TYR A 134 -31.89 113.28 -14.78
CA TYR A 134 -30.50 113.65 -14.62
C TYR A 134 -30.24 114.14 -13.21
N LEU A 135 -29.06 113.82 -12.67
CA LEU A 135 -28.61 114.21 -11.35
C LEU A 135 -27.25 114.89 -11.47
N ARG A 136 -27.02 115.92 -10.67
CA ARG A 136 -25.70 116.49 -10.42
C ARG A 136 -25.58 117.01 -9.00
N HIS A 137 -24.36 117.34 -8.59
CA HIS A 137 -24.07 117.85 -7.24
C HIS A 137 -23.32 119.17 -7.28
N TRP A 138 -23.47 119.99 -6.24
CA TRP A 138 -22.67 121.19 -6.02
C TRP A 138 -21.77 121.04 -4.81
N TYR A 139 -20.55 121.59 -4.94
CA TYR A 139 -19.65 121.81 -3.83
C TYR A 139 -19.01 123.19 -3.92
N PRO A 140 -18.92 123.99 -2.83
CA PRO A 140 -18.54 125.41 -2.89
C PRO A 140 -17.20 125.72 -3.57
N SER A 141 -16.21 124.84 -3.44
CA SER A 141 -14.87 125.08 -3.99
C SER A 141 -14.70 124.63 -5.44
N SER A 142 -15.53 123.72 -5.94
CA SER A 142 -15.41 123.13 -7.29
C SER A 142 -16.59 123.45 -8.20
N GLY A 143 -17.70 123.92 -7.65
CA GLY A 143 -18.91 124.18 -8.39
C GLY A 143 -19.75 122.93 -8.66
N TRP A 144 -20.50 122.97 -9.77
CA TRP A 144 -21.40 121.90 -10.21
C TRP A 144 -20.63 120.76 -10.88
N THR A 145 -21.01 119.52 -10.58
CA THR A 145 -20.63 118.37 -11.42
C THR A 145 -21.43 118.38 -12.72
N GLU A 146 -20.93 117.67 -13.73
CA GLU A 146 -21.71 117.29 -14.91
C GLU A 146 -22.96 116.51 -14.50
N PHE A 147 -23.95 116.52 -15.39
CA PHE A 147 -25.18 115.73 -15.22
C PHE A 147 -24.93 114.27 -15.55
N ILE A 148 -25.30 113.38 -14.62
CA ILE A 148 -25.34 111.93 -14.83
C ILE A 148 -26.79 111.46 -15.01
N THR A 149 -27.00 110.46 -15.88
CA THR A 149 -28.31 109.86 -16.13
C THR A 149 -28.59 108.74 -15.13
N VAL A 150 -29.81 108.67 -14.62
CA VAL A 150 -30.30 107.50 -13.85
C VAL A 150 -30.82 106.44 -14.83
N PRO A 151 -30.26 105.21 -14.88
CA PRO A 151 -30.64 104.20 -15.87
C PRO A 151 -32.02 103.60 -15.61
N SER A 152 -32.67 103.15 -16.68
CA SER A 152 -33.99 102.50 -16.69
C SER A 152 -33.89 100.97 -16.78
N SER A 153 -35.00 100.24 -16.61
CA SER A 153 -35.02 98.78 -16.74
C SER A 153 -34.61 98.28 -18.13
N SER A 154 -34.96 99.02 -19.20
CA SER A 154 -34.55 98.66 -20.57
C SER A 154 -33.03 98.73 -20.77
N ASP A 155 -32.35 99.63 -20.05
CA ASP A 155 -30.88 99.72 -20.09
C ASP A 155 -30.23 98.49 -19.42
N LEU A 156 -30.86 97.95 -18.38
CA LEU A 156 -30.39 96.76 -17.66
C LEU A 156 -30.66 95.46 -18.43
N ASP A 157 -31.82 95.33 -19.08
CA ASP A 157 -32.19 94.11 -19.83
C ASP A 157 -31.22 93.84 -20.99
N SER A 158 -30.77 94.90 -21.66
CA SER A 158 -29.77 94.81 -22.74
C SER A 158 -28.43 94.26 -22.24
N ALA A 159 -28.00 94.67 -21.03
CA ALA A 159 -26.77 94.18 -20.41
C ALA A 159 -26.90 92.71 -19.97
N LEU A 160 -28.07 92.32 -19.45
CA LEU A 160 -28.32 90.94 -19.04
C LEU A 160 -28.31 89.96 -20.22
N ALA A 161 -28.88 90.35 -21.36
CA ALA A 161 -28.89 89.52 -22.57
C ALA A 161 -27.47 89.20 -23.06
N ALA A 162 -26.56 90.19 -23.04
CA ALA A 162 -25.17 90.01 -23.43
C ALA A 162 -24.41 89.06 -22.49
N ALA A 163 -24.65 89.15 -21.17
CA ALA A 163 -24.01 88.28 -20.19
C ALA A 163 -24.43 86.81 -20.36
N LYS A 164 -25.71 86.55 -20.66
CA LYS A 164 -26.22 85.19 -20.86
C LYS A 164 -25.60 84.47 -22.06
N ALA A 165 -25.41 85.18 -23.18
CA ALA A 165 -24.79 84.61 -24.38
C ALA A 165 -23.36 84.10 -24.10
N TYR A 166 -22.56 84.88 -23.37
CA TYR A 166 -21.19 84.48 -23.01
C TYR A 166 -21.14 83.19 -22.16
N THR A 167 -22.05 83.05 -21.18
CA THR A 167 -22.08 81.86 -20.33
C THR A 167 -22.50 80.59 -21.07
N ASP A 168 -23.42 80.71 -22.03
CA ASP A 168 -23.89 79.56 -22.82
C ASP A 168 -22.80 79.07 -23.79
N ASP A 169 -21.99 79.97 -24.35
CA ASP A 169 -20.82 79.61 -25.17
C ASP A 169 -19.74 78.87 -24.37
N HIS A 170 -19.46 79.31 -23.14
CA HIS A 170 -18.49 78.64 -22.28
C HIS A 170 -18.90 77.20 -21.93
N ALA A 171 -20.17 76.99 -21.58
CA ALA A 171 -20.70 75.67 -21.20
C ALA A 171 -20.63 74.64 -22.34
N ASN A 172 -20.68 75.09 -23.60
CA ASN A 172 -20.66 74.23 -24.77
C ASN A 172 -19.25 73.94 -25.33
N ASN A 173 -18.20 74.57 -24.79
CA ASN A 173 -16.83 74.34 -25.26
C ASN A 173 -16.27 72.99 -24.77
N LYS A 174 -16.15 72.03 -25.70
CA LYS A 174 -15.62 70.67 -25.45
C LYS A 174 -14.10 70.55 -25.66
N GLU A 175 -13.42 71.62 -26.07
CA GLU A 175 -11.98 71.55 -26.41
C GLU A 175 -11.04 71.87 -25.23
N ASN A 176 -11.54 72.34 -24.07
CA ASN A 176 -10.70 72.66 -22.90
C ASN A 176 -11.50 72.98 -21.60
N PRO A 177 -11.44 72.20 -20.49
CA PRO A 177 -11.20 70.77 -20.37
C PRO A 177 -12.49 70.05 -19.89
N HIS A 178 -13.28 69.51 -20.81
CA HIS A 178 -14.32 68.52 -20.51
C HIS A 178 -14.36 67.46 -21.61
N SER A 179 -14.36 66.18 -21.24
CA SER A 179 -14.42 65.02 -22.16
C SER A 179 -13.16 64.77 -23.03
N VAL A 180 -11.97 64.73 -22.41
CA VAL A 180 -10.70 64.40 -23.10
C VAL A 180 -10.68 62.96 -23.64
N THR A 181 -10.21 62.78 -24.88
CA THR A 181 -10.13 61.51 -25.63
C THR A 181 -8.73 60.90 -25.57
N LYS A 182 -8.58 59.59 -25.87
CA LYS A 182 -7.26 58.91 -25.94
C LYS A 182 -6.26 59.62 -26.86
N ALA A 183 -6.76 60.25 -27.93
CA ALA A 183 -5.94 61.02 -28.86
C ALA A 183 -5.37 62.29 -28.19
N GLN A 184 -6.16 62.98 -27.37
CA GLN A 184 -5.74 64.21 -26.69
C GLN A 184 -4.64 63.99 -25.63
N VAL A 185 -4.47 62.76 -25.13
CA VAL A 185 -3.42 62.40 -24.15
C VAL A 185 -2.30 61.53 -24.74
N GLY A 186 -2.23 61.37 -26.07
CA GLY A 186 -1.16 60.60 -26.73
C GLY A 186 -1.23 59.08 -26.58
N LEU A 187 -2.38 58.53 -26.18
CA LEU A 187 -2.59 57.10 -25.91
C LEU A 187 -3.37 56.39 -27.04
N GLY A 188 -3.32 56.91 -28.26
CA GLY A 188 -4.10 56.42 -29.40
C GLY A 188 -3.80 54.98 -29.83
N ASN A 189 -2.57 54.48 -29.60
CA ASN A 189 -2.14 53.14 -29.99
C ASN A 189 -2.38 52.07 -28.90
N VAL A 190 -3.03 52.44 -27.78
CA VAL A 190 -3.26 51.51 -26.66
C VAL A 190 -4.63 50.84 -26.79
N ASP A 191 -4.62 49.53 -27.04
CA ASP A 191 -5.81 48.68 -27.09
C ASP A 191 -6.51 48.57 -25.72
N ASN A 192 -7.84 48.54 -25.71
CA ASN A 192 -8.64 48.30 -24.50
C ASN A 192 -8.88 46.79 -24.31
N ILE A 193 -7.83 46.05 -23.95
CA ILE A 193 -7.93 44.64 -23.59
C ILE A 193 -7.87 44.47 -22.07
N GLN A 194 -8.61 43.51 -21.53
CA GLN A 194 -8.66 43.22 -20.10
C GLN A 194 -7.30 42.64 -19.66
N GLN A 195 -6.46 43.46 -19.06
CA GLN A 195 -5.19 43.02 -18.49
C GLN A 195 -5.45 42.25 -17.19
N ALA A 196 -4.75 41.14 -17.00
CA ALA A 196 -4.78 40.43 -15.71
C ALA A 196 -4.33 41.39 -14.61
N ALA A 197 -5.00 41.35 -13.45
CA ALA A 197 -4.55 42.11 -12.30
C ALA A 197 -3.12 41.68 -11.96
N LYS A 198 -2.28 42.60 -11.47
CA LYS A 198 -0.91 42.27 -11.04
C LYS A 198 -0.87 41.07 -10.11
N SER A 199 -1.87 40.94 -9.23
CA SER A 199 -2.02 39.79 -8.33
C SER A 199 -2.15 38.45 -9.06
N ASP A 200 -2.84 38.42 -10.20
CA ASP A 200 -3.07 37.19 -10.96
C ASP A 200 -1.85 36.84 -11.81
N PHE A 201 -1.15 37.86 -12.33
CA PHE A 201 0.15 37.67 -13.00
C PHE A 201 1.21 37.15 -12.03
N ASP A 202 1.32 37.75 -10.84
CA ASP A 202 2.29 37.31 -9.82
C ASP A 202 1.98 35.87 -9.33
N LYS A 203 0.69 35.52 -9.17
CA LYS A 203 0.26 34.13 -8.89
C LYS A 203 0.69 33.17 -10.01
N HIS A 204 0.50 33.55 -11.27
CA HIS A 204 0.89 32.74 -12.42
C HIS A 204 2.41 32.50 -12.46
N ASP A 205 3.23 33.55 -12.33
CA ASP A 205 4.69 33.46 -12.37
C ASP A 205 5.26 32.59 -11.23
N SER A 206 4.61 32.62 -10.06
CA SER A 206 4.97 31.80 -8.89
C SER A 206 4.41 30.37 -8.88
N ASP A 207 3.65 29.97 -9.92
CA ASP A 207 3.00 28.66 -9.98
C ASP A 207 3.98 27.56 -10.42
N ASN A 208 4.63 26.94 -9.43
CA ASN A 208 5.53 25.79 -9.61
C ASN A 208 4.82 24.49 -10.04
N THR A 209 3.49 24.47 -10.13
CA THR A 209 2.75 23.32 -10.68
C THR A 209 2.64 23.43 -12.21
N ARG A 210 2.43 24.66 -12.71
CA ARG A 210 2.30 24.94 -14.15
C ARG A 210 3.64 25.23 -14.83
N HIS A 211 4.64 25.69 -14.07
CA HIS A 211 5.99 25.93 -14.55
C HIS A 211 6.98 24.88 -14.02
N ILE A 212 7.92 24.46 -14.86
CA ILE A 212 9.05 23.64 -14.41
C ILE A 212 10.19 24.55 -13.95
N THR A 213 10.72 24.25 -12.77
CA THR A 213 11.90 24.92 -12.23
C THR A 213 13.17 24.50 -12.99
N SER A 214 14.22 25.31 -12.88
CA SER A 214 15.55 24.96 -13.42
C SER A 214 16.07 23.63 -12.86
N ASP A 215 15.77 23.34 -11.59
CA ASP A 215 16.21 22.11 -10.93
C ASP A 215 15.41 20.88 -11.36
N GLU A 216 14.09 21.01 -11.59
CA GLU A 216 13.31 19.95 -12.23
C GLU A 216 13.82 19.67 -13.64
N ARG A 217 14.10 20.69 -14.45
CA ARG A 217 14.66 20.50 -15.79
C ARG A 217 16.00 19.74 -15.76
N LYS A 218 16.88 20.07 -14.82
CA LYS A 218 18.13 19.31 -14.60
C LYS A 218 17.85 17.87 -14.19
N LYS A 219 16.94 17.64 -13.24
CA LYS A 219 16.56 16.30 -12.77
C LYS A 219 16.00 15.44 -13.89
N TRP A 220 15.16 15.98 -14.77
CA TRP A 220 14.59 15.28 -15.91
C TRP A 220 15.64 15.00 -17.00
N ASN A 221 16.51 15.97 -17.32
CA ASN A 221 17.59 15.77 -18.28
C ASN A 221 18.65 14.76 -17.80
N ALA A 222 18.81 14.61 -16.48
CA ALA A 222 19.68 13.64 -15.85
C ALA A 222 18.98 12.30 -15.55
N ALA A 223 17.69 12.14 -15.84
CA ALA A 223 16.99 10.89 -15.60
C ALA A 223 17.51 9.80 -16.56
N GLN A 224 18.00 8.70 -15.99
CA GLN A 224 18.70 7.56 -16.63
C GLN A 224 20.14 7.83 -17.09
N LEU A 225 21.05 8.06 -16.14
CA LEU A 225 22.50 8.21 -16.36
C LEU A 225 23.20 6.93 -16.87
N PHE A 226 22.60 5.74 -16.71
CA PHE A 226 23.17 4.46 -17.14
C PHE A 226 22.17 3.67 -18.00
N LYS A 227 22.50 3.49 -19.29
CA LYS A 227 21.62 2.81 -20.26
C LYS A 227 21.75 1.28 -20.14
N ILE A 228 20.70 0.63 -19.65
CA ILE A 228 20.59 -0.85 -19.56
C ILE A 228 20.26 -1.51 -20.91
N THR A 229 19.75 -0.76 -21.88
CA THR A 229 19.40 -1.16 -23.26
C THR A 229 19.95 -0.15 -24.28
N ALA A 230 19.89 -0.48 -25.57
CA ALA A 230 20.06 0.50 -26.64
C ALA A 230 18.84 1.43 -26.76
N ASP A 231 18.98 2.55 -27.46
CA ASP A 231 17.90 3.55 -27.64
C ASP A 231 16.71 3.02 -28.45
N SER A 232 16.94 1.99 -29.26
CA SER A 232 15.91 1.22 -29.99
C SER A 232 15.13 0.25 -29.10
N GLY A 233 15.46 0.15 -27.80
CA GLY A 233 14.91 -0.87 -26.90
C GLY A 233 15.51 -2.27 -27.08
N THR A 234 16.53 -2.42 -27.93
CA THR A 234 17.26 -3.69 -28.10
C THR A 234 18.35 -3.85 -27.03
N GLN A 235 19.02 -5.01 -27.03
CA GLN A 235 20.17 -5.28 -26.14
C GLN A 235 21.20 -4.14 -26.18
N LYS A 236 21.79 -3.83 -25.02
CA LYS A 236 22.87 -2.85 -24.93
C LYS A 236 24.17 -3.37 -25.54
N ILE A 237 24.48 -4.64 -25.29
CA ILE A 237 25.64 -5.35 -25.85
C ILE A 237 25.14 -6.36 -26.89
N ASN A 238 25.61 -6.22 -28.12
CA ASN A 238 25.23 -7.09 -29.23
C ASN A 238 26.46 -7.78 -29.80
N LEU A 239 26.68 -9.05 -29.44
CA LEU A 239 27.85 -9.83 -29.86
C LEU A 239 27.50 -10.76 -31.02
N THR A 240 28.23 -10.60 -32.12
CA THR A 240 28.16 -11.51 -33.27
C THR A 240 29.25 -12.59 -33.25
N SER A 241 30.30 -12.39 -32.45
CA SER A 241 31.41 -13.31 -32.15
C SER A 241 32.17 -12.81 -30.91
N GLY A 242 33.18 -13.54 -30.45
CA GLY A 242 33.97 -13.19 -29.25
C GLY A 242 33.46 -13.89 -27.99
N THR A 243 33.62 -13.26 -26.82
CA THR A 243 33.21 -13.81 -25.53
C THR A 243 32.25 -12.86 -24.81
N PHE A 244 31.27 -13.40 -24.09
CA PHE A 244 30.45 -12.67 -23.14
C PHE A 244 31.29 -12.13 -21.98
N TYR A 245 32.29 -12.88 -21.52
CA TYR A 245 33.18 -12.44 -20.45
C TYR A 245 33.84 -11.09 -20.78
N ASP A 246 34.51 -10.97 -21.92
CA ASP A 246 35.21 -9.73 -22.29
C ASP A 246 34.24 -8.56 -22.50
N ALA A 247 33.04 -8.84 -22.99
CA ALA A 247 32.02 -7.81 -23.19
C ALA A 247 31.37 -7.34 -21.89
N LEU A 248 31.31 -8.19 -20.86
CA LEU A 248 30.56 -7.93 -19.62
C LEU A 248 31.45 -7.56 -18.43
N LYS A 249 32.72 -7.96 -18.41
CA LYS A 249 33.57 -7.94 -17.20
C LYS A 249 33.77 -6.59 -16.50
N ASP A 250 33.63 -5.48 -17.22
CA ASP A 250 33.88 -4.14 -16.68
C ASP A 250 32.70 -3.18 -16.86
N VAL A 251 31.50 -3.71 -17.14
CA VAL A 251 30.28 -2.91 -17.32
C VAL A 251 29.28 -3.14 -16.20
N GLY A 252 28.43 -2.15 -15.95
CA GLY A 252 27.33 -2.24 -14.98
C GLY A 252 26.17 -3.14 -15.43
N THR A 253 24.96 -2.82 -14.96
CA THR A 253 23.73 -3.53 -15.31
C THR A 253 23.36 -3.35 -16.79
N VAL A 254 23.51 -4.38 -17.62
CA VAL A 254 23.23 -4.26 -19.07
C VAL A 254 22.53 -5.49 -19.61
N SER A 255 21.63 -5.27 -20.58
CA SER A 255 21.11 -6.32 -21.43
C SER A 255 22.12 -6.70 -22.50
N PHE A 256 22.17 -7.98 -22.85
CA PHE A 256 23.07 -8.49 -23.88
C PHE A 256 22.41 -9.54 -24.77
N PHE A 257 22.99 -9.69 -25.95
CA PHE A 257 22.69 -10.74 -26.91
C PHE A 257 24.00 -11.29 -27.47
N GLY A 258 24.07 -12.60 -27.68
CA GLY A 258 25.12 -13.24 -28.45
C GLY A 258 24.55 -14.22 -29.47
N THR A 259 25.16 -14.27 -30.64
CA THR A 259 24.91 -15.34 -31.63
C THR A 259 25.52 -16.66 -31.18
N ASN A 260 25.28 -17.73 -31.94
CA ASN A 260 25.93 -19.03 -31.74
C ASN A 260 27.46 -19.03 -32.03
N ALA A 261 28.02 -17.93 -32.53
CA ALA A 261 29.45 -17.77 -32.77
C ALA A 261 30.19 -17.13 -31.58
N VAL A 262 29.48 -16.77 -30.50
CA VAL A 262 30.07 -16.37 -29.21
C VAL A 262 30.57 -17.62 -28.49
N THR A 263 31.86 -17.68 -28.18
CA THR A 263 32.57 -18.93 -27.88
C THR A 263 32.43 -19.42 -26.44
N ASP A 264 32.09 -18.54 -25.51
CA ASP A 264 31.83 -18.84 -24.09
C ASP A 264 30.33 -18.88 -23.78
N SER A 265 29.46 -18.98 -24.81
CA SER A 265 28.03 -19.21 -24.63
C SER A 265 27.75 -20.64 -24.15
N PRO A 266 26.86 -20.86 -23.17
CA PRO A 266 26.40 -22.19 -22.76
C PRO A 266 25.37 -22.78 -23.74
N SER A 267 24.80 -21.96 -24.63
CA SER A 267 23.87 -22.40 -25.67
C SER A 267 24.56 -22.51 -27.02
N LYS A 268 24.19 -23.55 -27.79
CA LYS A 268 24.56 -23.67 -29.23
C LYS A 268 23.69 -22.78 -30.14
N SER A 269 22.72 -22.08 -29.58
CA SER A 269 21.88 -21.10 -30.28
C SER A 269 22.18 -19.68 -29.80
N SER A 270 21.40 -18.69 -30.27
CA SER A 270 21.52 -17.33 -29.75
C SER A 270 21.11 -17.25 -28.28
N LEU A 271 21.88 -16.53 -27.47
CA LEU A 271 21.63 -16.32 -26.05
C LEU A 271 21.30 -14.85 -25.77
N ARG A 272 20.30 -14.60 -24.91
CA ARG A 272 19.86 -13.26 -24.49
C ARG A 272 19.87 -13.20 -22.99
N GLY A 273 20.36 -12.12 -22.41
CA GLY A 273 20.42 -12.01 -20.96
C GLY A 273 20.56 -10.61 -20.45
N MET A 274 20.70 -10.52 -19.14
CA MET A 274 20.95 -9.30 -18.41
C MET A 274 21.95 -9.56 -17.31
N GLN A 275 23.02 -8.76 -17.29
CA GLN A 275 23.85 -8.60 -16.11
C GLN A 275 23.08 -7.71 -15.13
N LEU A 276 22.80 -8.22 -13.93
CA LEU A 276 22.03 -7.51 -12.91
C LEU A 276 22.90 -6.52 -12.14
N VAL A 277 24.05 -7.00 -11.69
CA VAL A 277 25.08 -6.20 -11.02
C VAL A 277 26.39 -6.49 -11.73
N GLY A 278 27.09 -5.43 -12.10
CA GLY A 278 28.39 -5.49 -12.74
C GLY A 278 29.28 -4.35 -12.26
N GLN A 279 30.52 -4.66 -11.99
CA GLN A 279 31.61 -3.73 -11.67
C GLN A 279 32.89 -4.31 -12.26
N ALA A 280 33.99 -3.56 -12.24
CA ALA A 280 35.26 -4.02 -12.79
C ALA A 280 35.65 -5.41 -12.25
N GLY A 281 35.74 -6.38 -13.15
CA GLY A 281 36.04 -7.79 -12.90
C GLY A 281 34.97 -8.61 -12.17
N ILE A 282 33.81 -8.07 -11.77
CA ILE A 282 32.80 -8.83 -10.99
C ILE A 282 31.41 -8.59 -11.56
N GLY A 283 30.69 -9.67 -11.86
CA GLY A 283 29.30 -9.56 -12.31
C GLY A 283 28.49 -10.84 -12.15
N MET A 284 27.17 -10.67 -12.15
CA MET A 284 26.21 -11.77 -12.12
C MET A 284 24.94 -11.42 -12.90
N GLY A 285 24.25 -12.44 -13.40
CA GLY A 285 23.01 -12.22 -14.13
C GLY A 285 22.33 -13.50 -14.58
N TYR A 286 21.39 -13.34 -15.51
CA TYR A 286 20.61 -14.42 -16.09
C TYR A 286 20.63 -14.33 -17.61
N ALA A 287 20.53 -15.49 -18.26
CA ALA A 287 20.37 -15.57 -19.70
C ALA A 287 19.49 -16.75 -20.10
N ALA A 288 18.82 -16.63 -21.24
CA ALA A 288 18.01 -17.67 -21.83
C ALA A 288 18.23 -17.75 -23.34
N ASP A 289 18.06 -18.94 -23.89
CA ASP A 289 18.11 -19.19 -25.32
C ASP A 289 16.72 -19.32 -25.96
N ALA A 290 16.68 -19.48 -27.29
CA ALA A 290 15.42 -19.60 -28.03
C ALA A 290 14.67 -20.93 -27.78
N SER A 291 15.34 -21.93 -27.20
CA SER A 291 14.74 -23.22 -26.84
C SER A 291 14.17 -23.23 -25.41
N GLY A 292 14.26 -22.12 -24.68
CA GLY A 292 13.77 -21.99 -23.32
C GLY A 292 14.73 -22.51 -22.26
N ASN A 293 15.97 -22.84 -22.63
CA ASN A 293 17.01 -23.13 -21.64
C ASN A 293 17.43 -21.83 -20.99
N ALA A 294 17.64 -21.86 -19.68
CA ALA A 294 18.04 -20.70 -18.90
C ALA A 294 19.25 -21.01 -18.03
N TRP A 295 20.05 -19.99 -17.79
CA TRP A 295 21.23 -20.05 -16.93
C TRP A 295 21.25 -18.81 -16.06
N TRP A 296 21.69 -18.98 -14.82
CA TRP A 296 22.28 -17.87 -14.09
C TRP A 296 23.79 -17.94 -14.28
N PHE A 297 24.43 -16.79 -14.14
CA PHE A 297 25.86 -16.72 -14.34
C PHE A 297 26.51 -15.78 -13.35
N TYR A 298 27.81 -16.01 -13.13
CA TYR A 298 28.65 -15.11 -12.37
C TYR A 298 30.11 -15.19 -12.80
N TYR A 299 30.85 -14.13 -12.49
CA TYR A 299 32.31 -14.11 -12.52
C TYR A 299 32.83 -13.13 -11.45
N ASN A 300 34.08 -13.32 -11.03
CA ASN A 300 34.78 -12.44 -10.09
C ASN A 300 36.19 -12.09 -10.61
N GLY A 301 36.86 -11.15 -9.93
CA GLY A 301 38.10 -10.52 -10.43
C GLY A 301 39.28 -11.48 -10.64
N ASN A 302 39.19 -12.72 -10.14
CA ASN A 302 40.21 -13.75 -10.33
C ASN A 302 39.90 -14.71 -11.49
N GLN A 303 38.77 -14.55 -12.16
CA GLN A 303 38.30 -15.43 -13.23
C GLN A 303 38.53 -14.77 -14.59
N THR A 304 38.61 -15.57 -15.65
CA THR A 304 38.79 -15.11 -17.03
C THR A 304 37.68 -15.59 -17.97
N ALA A 305 36.58 -16.09 -17.39
CA ALA A 305 35.43 -16.62 -18.10
C ALA A 305 34.18 -16.52 -17.21
N ILE A 306 33.01 -16.50 -17.85
CA ILE A 306 31.73 -16.57 -17.16
C ILE A 306 31.46 -18.01 -16.70
N ASN A 307 31.03 -18.18 -15.45
CA ASN A 307 30.51 -19.45 -14.95
C ASN A 307 29.01 -19.52 -15.23
N TRP A 308 28.61 -20.38 -16.16
CA TRP A 308 27.20 -20.61 -16.49
C TRP A 308 26.64 -21.77 -15.69
N ILE A 309 25.56 -21.51 -14.95
CA ILE A 309 24.89 -22.52 -14.14
C ILE A 309 23.46 -22.71 -14.67
N PRO A 310 23.12 -23.92 -15.18
CA PRO A 310 21.78 -24.19 -15.69
C PRO A 310 20.71 -23.98 -14.64
N ILE A 311 19.61 -23.37 -15.03
CA ILE A 311 18.38 -23.28 -14.24
C ILE A 311 17.45 -24.38 -14.73
N GLU A 312 17.04 -25.25 -13.81
CA GLU A 312 16.11 -26.33 -14.13
C GLU A 312 14.75 -25.76 -14.56
N SER A 313 14.21 -26.29 -15.66
CA SER A 313 12.87 -25.93 -16.13
C SER A 313 11.83 -26.91 -15.57
N THR A 314 10.56 -26.48 -15.52
CA THR A 314 9.45 -27.38 -15.16
C THR A 314 9.38 -28.58 -16.10
N THR A 315 9.62 -28.39 -17.40
CA THR A 315 9.68 -29.45 -18.40
C THR A 315 10.85 -30.42 -18.15
N GLY A 316 12.04 -29.90 -17.82
CA GLY A 316 13.22 -30.72 -17.53
C GLY A 316 13.07 -31.53 -16.24
N ALA A 317 12.50 -30.93 -15.19
CA ALA A 317 12.13 -31.64 -13.97
C ALA A 317 11.11 -32.75 -14.23
N GLN A 318 10.06 -32.46 -15.03
CA GLN A 318 9.05 -33.46 -15.40
C GLN A 318 9.68 -34.63 -16.19
N ALA A 319 10.55 -34.36 -17.16
CA ALA A 319 11.23 -35.41 -17.92
C ALA A 319 12.07 -36.34 -17.03
N LYS A 320 12.73 -35.81 -15.99
CA LYS A 320 13.47 -36.62 -15.01
C LYS A 320 12.53 -37.48 -14.16
N VAL A 321 11.39 -36.93 -13.74
CA VAL A 321 10.35 -37.68 -13.00
C VAL A 321 9.77 -38.79 -13.87
N ASP A 322 9.45 -38.51 -15.12
CA ASP A 322 8.91 -39.49 -16.06
C ASP A 322 9.92 -40.61 -16.33
N ALA A 323 11.21 -40.27 -16.50
CA ALA A 323 12.26 -41.26 -16.64
C ALA A 323 12.37 -42.18 -15.41
N HIS A 324 12.21 -41.64 -14.19
CA HIS A 324 12.19 -42.43 -12.97
C HIS A 324 10.93 -43.30 -12.84
N ALA A 325 9.75 -42.72 -13.13
CA ALA A 325 8.47 -43.43 -13.06
C ALA A 325 8.41 -44.62 -14.03
N ASN A 326 9.04 -44.48 -15.21
CA ASN A 326 9.12 -45.53 -16.22
C ASN A 326 10.25 -46.54 -15.99
N ASN A 327 11.09 -46.37 -14.96
CA ASN A 327 12.18 -47.30 -14.67
C ASN A 327 11.67 -48.52 -13.90
N THR A 328 11.21 -49.54 -14.63
CA THR A 328 10.67 -50.78 -14.06
C THR A 328 11.69 -51.61 -13.28
N THR A 329 12.99 -51.31 -13.36
CA THR A 329 14.03 -52.06 -12.63
C THR A 329 14.10 -51.68 -11.16
N VAL A 330 13.74 -50.43 -10.81
CA VAL A 330 13.80 -49.93 -9.42
C VAL A 330 12.45 -49.97 -8.71
N HIS A 331 11.37 -50.28 -9.43
CA HIS A 331 10.02 -50.41 -8.90
C HIS A 331 9.63 -51.87 -8.79
N ILE A 332 8.84 -52.20 -7.76
CA ILE A 332 8.25 -53.52 -7.59
C ILE A 332 6.74 -53.42 -7.72
N THR A 333 6.15 -54.46 -8.30
CA THR A 333 4.71 -54.60 -8.42
C THR A 333 4.10 -55.22 -7.16
N SER A 334 2.79 -55.03 -6.97
CA SER A 334 2.06 -55.72 -5.89
C SER A 334 2.16 -57.24 -6.01
N ALA A 335 2.19 -57.78 -7.24
CA ALA A 335 2.33 -59.20 -7.50
C ALA A 335 3.70 -59.75 -7.09
N GLU A 336 4.79 -59.03 -7.36
CA GLU A 336 6.12 -59.41 -6.88
C GLU A 336 6.19 -59.42 -5.36
N ARG A 337 5.62 -58.40 -4.72
CA ARG A 337 5.55 -58.32 -3.26
C ARG A 337 4.78 -59.49 -2.65
N GLU A 338 3.64 -59.85 -3.22
CA GLU A 338 2.84 -60.98 -2.77
C GLU A 338 3.57 -62.31 -2.96
N LYS A 339 4.24 -62.49 -4.11
CA LYS A 339 5.08 -63.67 -4.37
C LYS A 339 6.19 -63.80 -3.32
N TRP A 340 6.91 -62.72 -3.00
CA TRP A 340 7.99 -62.75 -2.02
C TRP A 340 7.47 -62.96 -0.59
N ASN A 341 6.38 -62.30 -0.21
CA ASN A 341 5.78 -62.45 1.12
C ASN A 341 5.26 -63.88 1.38
N ASN A 342 4.79 -64.56 0.33
CA ASN A 342 4.31 -65.94 0.41
C ASN A 342 5.42 -66.99 0.12
N SER A 343 6.66 -66.55 -0.07
CA SER A 343 7.76 -67.48 -0.35
C SER A 343 8.21 -68.19 0.92
N GLN A 344 8.43 -69.51 0.80
CA GLN A 344 9.04 -70.29 1.86
C GLN A 344 10.53 -69.91 1.98
N LEU A 345 10.91 -69.28 3.10
CA LEU A 345 12.27 -68.77 3.32
C LEU A 345 13.29 -69.89 3.58
N TYR A 346 12.82 -71.04 4.07
CA TYR A 346 13.67 -72.18 4.39
C TYR A 346 13.49 -73.29 3.34
N LYS A 347 14.55 -73.59 2.59
CA LYS A 347 14.52 -74.60 1.52
C LYS A 347 14.40 -76.00 2.11
N ILE A 348 13.37 -76.74 1.68
CA ILE A 348 13.18 -78.16 2.00
C ILE A 348 13.58 -79.08 0.83
N THR A 349 13.71 -78.54 -0.38
CA THR A 349 14.14 -79.23 -1.60
C THR A 349 15.28 -78.46 -2.28
N GLY A 350 15.90 -79.06 -3.30
CA GLY A 350 16.82 -78.37 -4.20
C GLY A 350 16.10 -77.36 -5.12
N ASP A 351 16.87 -76.50 -5.77
CA ASP A 351 16.37 -75.39 -6.62
C ASP A 351 15.60 -75.85 -7.86
N ASN A 352 15.78 -77.10 -8.26
CA ASN A 352 15.07 -77.76 -9.35
C ASN A 352 13.78 -78.48 -8.90
N GLY A 353 13.40 -78.36 -7.62
CA GLY A 353 12.23 -79.05 -7.04
C GLY A 353 12.48 -80.51 -6.67
N THR A 354 13.71 -81.04 -6.78
CA THR A 354 14.03 -82.42 -6.39
C THR A 354 14.57 -82.51 -4.96
N ARG A 355 14.58 -83.72 -4.39
CA ARG A 355 15.31 -84.00 -3.14
C ARG A 355 16.79 -83.63 -3.29
N THR A 356 17.41 -83.19 -2.20
CA THR A 356 18.84 -82.81 -2.19
C THR A 356 19.70 -84.05 -2.04
N LYS A 357 20.67 -84.26 -2.95
CA LYS A 357 21.63 -85.38 -2.84
C LYS A 357 22.58 -85.12 -1.67
N LEU A 358 22.73 -86.09 -0.77
CA LEU A 358 23.73 -85.99 0.31
C LEU A 358 25.12 -86.28 -0.21
N ALA A 359 26.11 -85.61 0.38
CA ALA A 359 27.52 -85.90 0.14
C ALA A 359 27.96 -87.16 0.91
N ASP A 360 29.00 -87.83 0.43
CA ASP A 360 29.55 -89.02 1.07
C ASP A 360 30.07 -88.70 2.49
N GLY A 361 29.75 -89.57 3.44
CA GLY A 361 30.07 -89.42 4.86
C GLY A 361 29.10 -88.53 5.65
N THR A 362 28.04 -87.99 5.03
CA THR A 362 27.03 -87.16 5.73
C THR A 362 26.34 -87.94 6.83
N ASP A 363 26.20 -87.32 8.00
CA ASP A 363 25.50 -87.92 9.13
C ASP A 363 24.03 -87.50 9.20
N LEU A 364 23.14 -88.47 9.04
CA LEU A 364 21.69 -88.29 9.00
C LEU A 364 21.13 -87.64 10.28
N ILE A 365 21.73 -87.87 11.45
CA ILE A 365 21.19 -87.36 12.73
C ILE A 365 21.51 -85.87 12.96
N THR A 366 22.47 -85.35 12.21
CA THR A 366 22.88 -83.93 12.25
C THR A 366 22.30 -83.10 11.10
N LEU A 367 21.58 -83.74 10.18
CA LEU A 367 20.98 -83.04 9.05
C LEU A 367 20.00 -81.96 9.52
N PRO A 368 20.01 -80.79 8.89
CA PRO A 368 18.98 -79.79 9.14
C PRO A 368 17.66 -80.23 8.47
N THR A 369 16.60 -79.45 8.67
CA THR A 369 15.31 -79.72 8.00
C THR A 369 15.53 -79.79 6.48
N GLY A 370 14.94 -80.79 5.83
CA GLY A 370 14.98 -80.96 4.39
C GLY A 370 14.64 -82.37 3.92
N PHE A 371 14.42 -82.48 2.61
CA PHE A 371 14.19 -83.74 1.90
C PHE A 371 15.42 -84.09 1.08
N TYR A 372 15.98 -85.26 1.39
CA TYR A 372 17.27 -85.70 0.92
C TYR A 372 17.18 -87.07 0.24
N TYR A 373 18.25 -87.43 -0.46
CA TYR A 373 18.47 -88.80 -0.94
C TYR A 373 19.96 -89.13 -1.00
N ALA A 374 20.31 -90.41 -0.83
CA ALA A 374 21.67 -90.92 -0.98
C ALA A 374 21.66 -92.44 -1.11
N SER A 375 22.78 -93.03 -1.55
CA SER A 375 23.01 -94.46 -1.32
C SER A 375 23.25 -94.70 0.18
N GLY A 376 22.69 -95.78 0.73
CA GLY A 376 22.78 -96.08 2.18
C GLY A 376 24.21 -96.32 2.68
N THR A 377 25.12 -96.76 1.81
CA THR A 377 26.55 -96.92 2.12
C THR A 377 27.32 -95.60 2.15
N GLN A 378 26.76 -94.53 1.58
CA GLN A 378 27.42 -93.22 1.50
C GLN A 378 27.09 -92.32 2.70
N VAL A 379 26.19 -92.71 3.60
CA VAL A 379 25.77 -91.90 4.75
C VAL A 379 25.96 -92.62 6.06
N LYS A 380 26.16 -91.87 7.14
CA LYS A 380 26.27 -92.41 8.50
C LYS A 380 24.88 -92.54 9.13
N ASN A 381 24.73 -93.48 10.06
CA ASN A 381 23.49 -93.72 10.79
C ASN A 381 22.29 -94.11 9.92
N ASN A 382 22.52 -94.77 8.77
CA ASN A 382 21.45 -95.37 7.96
C ASN A 382 20.70 -96.47 8.73
N PRO A 383 19.36 -96.61 8.62
CA PRO A 383 18.61 -97.69 9.26
C PRO A 383 19.02 -99.10 8.84
N ALA A 384 19.61 -99.25 7.66
CA ALA A 384 20.15 -100.50 7.16
C ALA A 384 21.67 -100.33 6.93
N PRO A 385 22.52 -100.59 7.94
CA PRO A 385 23.96 -100.44 7.81
C PRO A 385 24.50 -101.28 6.64
N ASN A 386 25.39 -100.69 5.84
CA ASN A 386 26.01 -101.32 4.66
C ASN A 386 25.09 -101.64 3.47
N ASP A 387 23.84 -101.16 3.45
CA ASP A 387 22.93 -101.32 2.30
C ASP A 387 23.25 -100.26 1.21
N ALA A 388 23.69 -100.71 0.02
CA ALA A 388 24.06 -99.84 -1.09
C ALA A 388 22.85 -99.29 -1.88
N SER A 389 21.62 -99.67 -1.51
CA SER A 389 20.40 -99.19 -2.13
C SER A 389 20.24 -97.68 -2.02
N TRP A 390 19.38 -97.11 -2.86
CA TRP A 390 19.01 -95.71 -2.76
C TRP A 390 17.95 -95.51 -1.68
N PHE A 391 18.18 -94.50 -0.85
CA PHE A 391 17.27 -94.11 0.21
C PHE A 391 16.85 -92.66 0.04
N ASN A 392 15.61 -92.39 0.42
CA ASN A 392 15.05 -91.05 0.59
C ASN A 392 15.01 -90.75 2.09
N TYR A 393 15.41 -89.55 2.48
CA TYR A 393 15.41 -89.13 3.88
C TYR A 393 14.61 -87.84 4.04
N ASP A 394 13.63 -87.84 4.93
CA ASP A 394 12.89 -86.63 5.32
C ASP A 394 13.27 -86.28 6.74
N VAL A 395 13.94 -85.14 6.90
CA VAL A 395 14.38 -84.64 8.20
C VAL A 395 13.59 -83.38 8.51
N VAL A 396 12.96 -83.34 9.68
CA VAL A 396 12.25 -82.14 10.16
C VAL A 396 12.70 -81.85 11.58
N GLU A 397 13.32 -80.69 11.78
CA GLU A 397 13.60 -80.15 13.11
C GLU A 397 12.32 -79.59 13.72
N THR A 398 11.96 -80.09 14.91
CA THR A 398 10.72 -79.76 15.63
C THR A 398 10.98 -78.78 16.79
N GLY A 399 12.13 -78.10 16.78
CA GLY A 399 12.58 -77.16 17.78
C GLY A 399 13.21 -77.80 19.03
N MET A 400 14.03 -77.03 19.74
CA MET A 400 14.76 -77.47 20.95
C MET A 400 15.64 -78.71 20.70
N GLY A 401 16.32 -78.76 19.55
CA GLY A 401 17.22 -79.86 19.18
C GLY A 401 16.52 -81.18 18.79
N ARG A 402 15.18 -81.22 18.81
CA ARG A 402 14.42 -82.40 18.42
C ARG A 402 14.33 -82.55 16.90
N ARG A 403 14.44 -83.78 16.42
CA ARG A 403 14.31 -84.10 14.99
C ARG A 403 13.42 -85.30 14.80
N THR A 404 12.64 -85.28 13.73
CA THR A 404 11.95 -86.45 13.20
C THR A 404 12.61 -86.82 11.88
N ILE A 405 12.95 -88.10 11.72
CA ILE A 405 13.61 -88.60 10.52
C ILE A 405 12.80 -89.78 9.99
N PHE A 406 12.38 -89.68 8.74
CA PHE A 406 11.91 -90.83 7.97
C PHE A 406 12.95 -91.22 6.93
N ALA A 407 13.17 -92.52 6.76
CA ALA A 407 14.08 -93.07 5.78
C ALA A 407 13.37 -94.16 4.98
N TRP A 408 13.39 -94.05 3.65
CA TRP A 408 12.65 -94.94 2.74
C TRP A 408 13.63 -95.56 1.77
N ARG A 409 13.72 -96.89 1.76
CA ARG A 409 14.49 -97.59 0.73
C ARG A 409 13.67 -97.65 -0.54
N SER A 410 14.20 -97.13 -1.64
CA SER A 410 13.40 -96.81 -2.81
C SER A 410 12.91 -98.03 -3.59
N TYR A 411 13.61 -99.17 -3.54
CA TYR A 411 13.29 -100.31 -4.41
C TYR A 411 12.19 -101.22 -3.87
N ASP A 412 12.01 -101.31 -2.55
CA ASP A 412 10.99 -102.17 -1.91
C ASP A 412 10.08 -101.42 -0.95
N ASN A 413 10.18 -100.09 -0.92
CA ASN A 413 9.38 -99.21 -0.06
C ASN A 413 9.49 -99.54 1.44
N THR A 414 10.58 -100.17 1.88
CA THR A 414 10.79 -100.36 3.32
C THR A 414 10.96 -99.01 3.99
N LEU A 415 10.17 -98.76 5.03
CA LEU A 415 10.10 -97.50 5.75
C LEU A 415 10.65 -97.66 7.17
N TRP A 416 11.52 -96.73 7.56
CA TRP A 416 11.94 -96.55 8.94
C TRP A 416 11.63 -95.15 9.42
N HIS A 417 11.38 -95.02 10.72
CA HIS A 417 11.29 -93.75 11.40
C HIS A 417 12.19 -93.73 12.63
N ALA A 418 12.67 -92.54 12.98
CA ALA A 418 13.43 -92.29 14.18
C ALA A 418 13.21 -90.86 14.67
N THR A 419 13.58 -90.61 15.92
CA THR A 419 13.57 -89.28 16.51
C THR A 419 14.83 -89.01 17.30
N THR A 420 15.19 -87.73 17.39
CA THR A 420 16.14 -87.19 18.36
C THR A 420 15.35 -86.38 19.38
N HIS A 421 15.57 -86.61 20.68
CA HIS A 421 14.85 -85.90 21.74
C HIS A 421 15.59 -84.61 22.16
N THR A 422 15.06 -83.87 23.14
CA THR A 422 15.56 -82.56 23.59
C THR A 422 16.93 -82.64 24.26
N ASP A 423 17.34 -83.84 24.66
CA ASP A 423 18.66 -84.19 25.19
C ASP A 423 19.71 -84.40 24.06
N GLY A 424 19.30 -84.29 22.79
CA GLY A 424 20.15 -84.58 21.64
C GLY A 424 20.35 -86.08 21.38
N VAL A 425 19.68 -86.97 22.12
CA VAL A 425 19.86 -88.41 22.02
C VAL A 425 18.98 -88.99 20.93
N PHE A 426 19.61 -89.69 19.98
CA PHE A 426 18.95 -90.46 18.94
C PHE A 426 18.28 -91.71 19.53
N LYS A 427 16.97 -91.90 19.30
CA LYS A 427 16.18 -92.99 19.91
C LYS A 427 16.19 -94.30 19.11
N GLY A 428 17.03 -94.37 18.08
CA GLY A 428 17.18 -95.56 17.23
C GLY A 428 16.11 -95.65 16.14
N TRP A 429 16.40 -96.46 15.13
CA TRP A 429 15.48 -96.72 14.02
C TRP A 429 14.42 -97.75 14.38
N LYS A 430 13.18 -97.48 13.96
CA LYS A 430 12.06 -98.42 14.01
C LYS A 430 11.54 -98.65 12.60
N ARG A 431 11.49 -99.93 12.19
CA ARG A 431 10.91 -100.32 10.91
C ARG A 431 9.39 -100.29 11.02
N VAL A 432 8.73 -99.69 10.04
CA VAL A 432 7.28 -99.76 9.89
C VAL A 432 6.95 -101.05 9.14
N LEU A 433 6.07 -101.87 9.71
CA LEU A 433 5.61 -103.12 9.09
C LEU A 433 4.34 -102.86 8.28
N THR A 434 4.24 -103.51 7.13
CA THR A 434 3.04 -103.56 6.29
C THR A 434 2.21 -104.82 6.60
N ASP A 435 1.01 -104.88 6.05
CA ASP A 435 0.16 -106.08 6.07
C ASP A 435 0.86 -107.29 5.43
N VAL A 436 1.62 -107.08 4.35
CA VAL A 436 2.44 -108.11 3.70
C VAL A 436 3.51 -108.65 4.66
N ASP A 437 4.17 -107.79 5.44
CA ASP A 437 5.21 -108.19 6.40
C ASP A 437 4.69 -109.09 7.53
N ILE A 438 3.39 -109.01 7.84
CA ILE A 438 2.74 -109.77 8.92
C ILE A 438 1.76 -110.84 8.40
N SER A 439 1.70 -111.04 7.09
CA SER A 439 0.80 -112.03 6.47
C SER A 439 1.35 -113.45 6.62
N ALA A 440 0.50 -114.37 7.12
CA ALA A 440 0.86 -115.77 7.29
C ALA A 440 0.97 -116.49 5.93
N THR A 441 2.16 -116.98 5.59
CA THR A 441 2.36 -117.89 4.46
C THR A 441 2.31 -119.33 4.96
N TRP A 442 1.33 -120.11 4.48
CA TRP A 442 1.12 -121.49 4.93
C TRP A 442 1.96 -122.48 4.13
N ASN A 443 2.86 -123.17 4.83
CA ASN A 443 3.73 -124.23 4.31
C ASN A 443 3.20 -125.61 4.71
N MET A 444 3.47 -126.63 3.91
CA MET A 444 3.15 -128.02 4.24
C MET A 444 4.08 -128.53 5.34
N VAL A 445 3.55 -129.23 6.33
CA VAL A 445 4.38 -129.92 7.34
C VAL A 445 4.94 -131.21 6.73
N THR A 446 6.25 -131.40 6.81
CA THR A 446 6.86 -132.70 6.48
C THR A 446 6.62 -133.67 7.64
N LEU A 447 5.73 -134.62 7.44
CA LEU A 447 5.48 -135.70 8.40
C LEU A 447 6.56 -136.78 8.28
N ILE A 448 6.94 -137.35 9.42
CA ILE A 448 7.99 -138.37 9.54
C ILE A 448 7.47 -139.58 10.36
N ASN A 449 8.26 -140.65 10.41
CA ASN A 449 8.02 -141.84 11.26
C ASN A 449 6.60 -142.45 11.13
N GLY A 450 6.09 -142.51 9.90
CA GLY A 450 4.83 -143.20 9.58
C GLY A 450 3.56 -142.37 9.68
N ALA A 451 3.62 -141.12 10.16
CA ALA A 451 2.48 -140.20 10.11
C ALA A 451 2.18 -139.78 8.65
N GLN A 452 0.90 -139.74 8.27
CA GLN A 452 0.47 -139.47 6.89
C GLN A 452 -0.42 -138.23 6.80
N GLN A 453 -0.22 -137.46 5.73
CA GLN A 453 -0.99 -136.25 5.46
C GLN A 453 -2.47 -136.57 5.22
N ASP A 454 -3.36 -135.73 5.74
CA ASP A 454 -4.77 -135.79 5.36
C ASP A 454 -4.96 -135.16 3.96
N SER A 455 -5.65 -135.86 3.06
CA SER A 455 -5.83 -135.43 1.68
C SER A 455 -6.76 -134.22 1.53
N THR A 456 -7.68 -134.02 2.48
CA THR A 456 -8.69 -132.94 2.43
C THR A 456 -8.26 -131.73 3.24
N TYR A 457 -7.64 -131.97 4.40
CA TYR A 457 -7.19 -130.96 5.35
C TYR A 457 -5.71 -131.18 5.71
N PRO A 458 -4.78 -130.94 4.77
CA PRO A 458 -3.36 -131.20 5.01
C PRO A 458 -2.82 -130.41 6.20
N PHE A 459 -1.94 -131.04 6.97
CA PHE A 459 -1.26 -130.42 8.08
C PHE A 459 -0.23 -129.41 7.58
N LYS A 460 -0.43 -128.15 7.96
CA LYS A 460 0.31 -126.97 7.50
C LYS A 460 0.80 -126.14 8.69
N PHE A 461 1.87 -125.39 8.45
CA PHE A 461 2.41 -124.44 9.41
C PHE A 461 2.70 -123.08 8.77
N SER A 462 2.67 -122.03 9.57
CA SER A 462 3.15 -120.70 9.20
C SER A 462 3.92 -120.10 10.36
N VAL A 463 5.04 -119.43 10.11
CA VAL A 463 5.81 -118.76 11.15
C VAL A 463 5.72 -117.26 10.91
N VAL A 464 5.05 -116.55 11.80
CA VAL A 464 4.91 -115.09 11.74
C VAL A 464 4.82 -114.52 13.15
N ASN A 465 5.41 -113.35 13.37
CA ASN A 465 5.45 -112.66 14.67
C ASN A 465 5.95 -113.56 15.83
N ASN A 466 6.97 -114.37 15.56
CA ASN A 466 7.56 -115.29 16.54
C ASN A 466 6.57 -116.31 17.13
N VAL A 467 5.54 -116.68 16.35
CA VAL A 467 4.57 -117.72 16.64
C VAL A 467 4.57 -118.70 15.47
N ILE A 468 4.63 -120.00 15.77
CA ILE A 468 4.32 -121.03 14.78
C ILE A 468 2.84 -121.37 14.83
N TRP A 469 2.14 -121.06 13.76
CA TRP A 469 0.74 -121.39 13.57
C TRP A 469 0.64 -122.76 12.93
N LEU A 470 -0.13 -123.66 13.54
CA LEU A 470 -0.40 -125.00 13.05
C LEU A 470 -1.87 -125.13 12.69
N ARG A 471 -2.15 -125.63 11.49
CA ARG A 471 -3.52 -125.89 11.02
C ARG A 471 -3.64 -127.18 10.23
N GLY A 472 -4.85 -127.71 10.16
CA GLY A 472 -5.16 -128.88 9.34
C GLY A 472 -5.05 -130.16 10.13
N SER A 473 -4.79 -131.28 9.46
CA SER A 473 -4.90 -132.61 10.06
C SER A 473 -3.91 -133.58 9.45
N PHE A 474 -3.63 -134.62 10.20
CA PHE A 474 -2.95 -135.81 9.69
C PHE A 474 -3.60 -137.05 10.28
N GLY A 475 -3.59 -138.13 9.51
CA GLY A 475 -4.28 -139.39 9.81
C GLY A 475 -3.32 -140.48 10.30
N SER A 476 -3.90 -141.54 10.88
CA SER A 476 -3.20 -142.67 11.51
C SER A 476 -2.21 -142.24 12.60
N LEU A 477 -2.68 -142.19 13.85
CA LEU A 477 -1.83 -141.84 14.99
C LEU A 477 -0.74 -142.91 15.21
N PRO A 478 0.56 -142.54 15.24
CA PRO A 478 1.64 -143.50 15.45
C PRO A 478 1.70 -143.95 16.92
N ALA A 479 2.68 -144.80 17.26
CA ALA A 479 2.91 -145.19 18.65
C ALA A 479 3.22 -143.98 19.54
N ILE A 480 2.81 -144.04 20.80
CA ILE A 480 3.11 -143.00 21.81
C ILE A 480 4.62 -142.79 21.92
N GLY A 481 5.05 -141.53 21.97
CA GLY A 481 6.46 -141.12 21.99
C GLY A 481 7.08 -140.90 20.61
N THR A 482 6.32 -141.07 19.52
CA THR A 482 6.84 -140.89 18.16
C THR A 482 6.91 -139.40 17.78
N ASN A 483 8.07 -138.95 17.30
CA ASN A 483 8.21 -137.65 16.64
C ASN A 483 7.55 -137.68 15.28
N ILE A 484 6.56 -136.82 15.04
CA ILE A 484 5.74 -136.83 13.83
C ILE A 484 6.11 -135.74 12.82
N ALA A 485 6.80 -134.69 13.26
CA ALA A 485 7.30 -133.62 12.40
C ALA A 485 8.52 -132.95 13.05
N LYS A 486 9.34 -132.29 12.23
CA LYS A 486 10.43 -131.43 12.67
C LYS A 486 10.30 -130.06 12.02
N PHE A 487 10.33 -129.01 12.85
CA PHE A 487 10.28 -127.62 12.43
C PHE A 487 11.65 -126.97 12.63
N ALA A 488 12.01 -126.04 11.73
CA ALA A 488 13.24 -125.27 11.86
C ALA A 488 13.18 -124.27 13.02
N ASN A 489 11.98 -123.79 13.34
CA ASN A 489 11.71 -122.93 14.48
C ASN A 489 11.30 -123.79 15.68
N ALA A 490 11.97 -123.61 16.81
CA ALA A 490 11.69 -124.32 18.04
C ALA A 490 11.33 -123.33 19.17
N PRO A 491 10.44 -123.72 20.09
CA PRO A 491 10.13 -122.92 21.27
C PRO A 491 11.31 -122.95 22.25
N THR A 492 11.42 -121.91 23.09
CA THR A 492 12.44 -121.82 24.15
C THR A 492 12.25 -122.83 25.28
N GLN A 493 11.05 -123.43 25.37
CA GLN A 493 10.69 -124.48 26.32
C GLN A 493 9.80 -125.55 25.68
N LEU A 494 9.69 -126.73 26.29
CA LEU A 494 8.76 -127.76 25.83
C LEU A 494 7.31 -127.28 25.98
N VAL A 495 6.52 -127.39 24.92
CA VAL A 495 5.11 -126.99 24.91
C VAL A 495 4.21 -128.20 24.76
N ASP A 496 3.39 -128.48 25.79
CA ASP A 496 2.32 -129.46 25.71
C ASP A 496 1.11 -128.90 24.93
N LEU A 497 0.57 -129.70 24.03
CA LEU A 497 -0.53 -129.36 23.14
C LEU A 497 -1.61 -130.42 23.24
N VAL A 498 -2.88 -130.00 23.21
CA VAL A 498 -4.02 -130.91 23.12
C VAL A 498 -4.86 -130.52 21.92
N VAL A 499 -5.16 -131.49 21.06
CA VAL A 499 -5.93 -131.28 19.83
C VAL A 499 -7.10 -132.25 19.76
N PRO A 500 -8.24 -131.85 19.17
CA PRO A 500 -9.39 -132.74 19.01
C PRO A 500 -9.10 -133.92 18.07
N THR A 501 -9.68 -135.07 18.40
CA THR A 501 -9.74 -136.25 17.51
C THR A 501 -10.93 -136.16 16.56
N VAL A 502 -10.82 -136.81 15.40
CA VAL A 502 -11.88 -136.95 14.40
C VAL A 502 -12.17 -138.43 14.17
N GLY A 503 -13.43 -138.80 13.98
CA GLY A 503 -13.91 -140.19 13.88
C GLY A 503 -14.49 -140.71 15.20
N SER A 504 -13.87 -140.35 16.33
CA SER A 504 -14.41 -140.54 17.69
C SER A 504 -14.19 -139.27 18.52
N TYR A 505 -15.13 -138.95 19.42
CA TYR A 505 -15.03 -137.79 20.29
C TYR A 505 -13.92 -137.99 21.33
N GLY A 506 -13.00 -137.02 21.40
CA GLY A 506 -11.81 -137.13 22.24
C GLY A 506 -10.76 -136.08 21.93
N THR A 507 -9.58 -136.27 22.52
CA THR A 507 -8.41 -135.40 22.36
C THR A 507 -7.13 -136.22 22.26
N ALA A 508 -6.17 -135.72 21.49
CA ALA A 508 -4.80 -136.22 21.42
C ALA A 508 -3.83 -135.21 22.00
N ARG A 509 -2.84 -135.70 22.77
CA ARG A 509 -1.76 -134.90 23.35
C ARG A 509 -0.52 -134.97 22.49
N PHE A 510 0.13 -133.83 22.32
CA PHE A 510 1.41 -133.68 21.65
C PHE A 510 2.35 -132.84 22.51
N ALA A 511 3.65 -132.99 22.30
CA ALA A 511 4.67 -132.12 22.86
C ALA A 511 5.50 -131.51 21.73
N PHE A 512 5.64 -130.19 21.73
CA PHE A 512 6.57 -129.49 20.86
C PHE A 512 7.85 -129.21 21.62
N THR A 513 8.93 -129.90 21.25
CA THR A 513 10.18 -129.89 22.00
C THR A 513 11.05 -128.68 21.66
N THR A 514 11.99 -128.34 22.54
CA THR A 514 13.01 -127.29 22.33
C THR A 514 13.95 -127.55 21.16
N GLU A 515 13.93 -128.77 20.60
CA GLU A 515 14.69 -129.16 19.41
C GLU A 515 13.85 -129.05 18.12
N GLY A 516 12.61 -128.58 18.23
CA GLY A 516 11.69 -128.40 17.11
C GLY A 516 10.97 -129.68 16.68
N TYR A 517 10.93 -130.73 17.51
CA TYR A 517 10.14 -131.93 17.22
C TYR A 517 8.72 -131.80 17.75
N LEU A 518 7.73 -132.09 16.91
CA LEU A 518 6.37 -132.34 17.35
C LEU A 518 6.23 -133.83 17.63
N ARG A 519 6.06 -134.21 18.89
CA ARG A 519 5.96 -135.59 19.36
C ARG A 519 4.52 -135.92 19.75
N TYR A 520 4.05 -137.09 19.38
CA TYR A 520 2.74 -137.61 19.78
C TYR A 520 2.84 -138.32 21.13
N ASP A 521 2.08 -137.85 22.13
CA ASP A 521 2.20 -138.29 23.52
C ASP A 521 0.96 -139.08 24.02
N GLY A 522 -0.08 -139.22 23.20
CA GLY A 522 -1.21 -140.14 23.47
C GLY A 522 -2.57 -139.62 23.04
N VAL A 523 -3.59 -140.47 23.11
CA VAL A 523 -4.98 -140.15 22.77
C VAL A 523 -5.92 -140.62 23.87
N ASN A 524 -6.93 -139.79 24.15
CA ASN A 524 -8.08 -140.14 24.98
C ASN A 524 -9.35 -139.85 24.18
N ALA A 525 -10.03 -140.90 23.72
CA ALA A 525 -11.26 -140.83 22.94
C ALA A 525 -12.25 -141.90 23.38
N ASN A 526 -13.55 -141.66 23.15
CA ASN A 526 -14.62 -142.60 23.51
C ASN A 526 -14.42 -144.00 22.89
N ASP A 527 -13.88 -144.01 21.67
CA ASP A 527 -13.41 -145.21 20.98
C ASP A 527 -12.10 -144.86 20.25
N PRO A 528 -10.93 -145.16 20.83
CA PRO A 528 -9.64 -144.86 20.22
C PRO A 528 -9.41 -145.55 18.87
N ALA A 529 -10.03 -146.71 18.63
CA ALA A 529 -9.88 -147.44 17.37
C ALA A 529 -10.60 -146.75 16.20
N SER A 530 -11.62 -145.94 16.52
CA SER A 530 -12.39 -145.16 15.54
C SER A 530 -11.79 -143.77 15.25
N VAL A 531 -10.64 -143.40 15.84
CA VAL A 531 -9.96 -142.13 15.53
C VAL A 531 -9.25 -142.22 14.19
N THR A 532 -9.72 -141.45 13.21
CA THR A 532 -9.17 -141.44 11.85
C THR A 532 -8.09 -140.39 11.64
N ARG A 533 -8.20 -139.24 12.31
CA ARG A 533 -7.23 -138.13 12.26
C ARG A 533 -7.33 -137.21 13.49
N VAL A 534 -6.36 -136.32 13.64
CA VAL A 534 -6.37 -135.23 14.62
C VAL A 534 -6.36 -133.88 13.93
N SER A 535 -6.99 -132.87 14.53
CA SER A 535 -7.15 -131.55 13.91
C SER A 535 -6.45 -130.44 14.71
N PHE A 536 -5.55 -129.72 14.05
CA PHE A 536 -4.82 -128.58 14.58
C PHE A 536 -5.46 -127.29 14.06
N ASN A 537 -5.59 -126.31 14.96
CA ASN A 537 -5.90 -124.92 14.63
C ASN A 537 -5.46 -124.02 15.78
N LEU A 538 -4.15 -123.88 15.97
CA LEU A 538 -3.57 -123.21 17.13
C LEU A 538 -2.24 -122.53 16.78
N GLY A 539 -1.87 -121.50 17.55
CA GLY A 539 -0.57 -120.85 17.48
C GLY A 539 0.28 -121.19 18.70
N ILE A 540 1.57 -121.46 18.47
CA ILE A 540 2.53 -121.76 19.53
C ILE A 540 3.58 -120.63 19.57
N PRO A 541 3.64 -119.83 20.63
CA PRO A 541 4.72 -118.86 20.83
C PRO A 541 6.08 -119.56 20.84
N LEU A 542 7.06 -118.96 20.17
CA LEU A 542 8.42 -119.51 20.09
C LEU A 542 9.37 -118.88 21.13
N TRP A 543 8.93 -117.86 21.88
CA TRP A 543 9.71 -117.12 22.88
C TRP A 543 9.54 -117.65 24.30
#